data_AF-A0A6A6LHM5-F1
#
_entry.id   AF-A0A6A6LHM5-F1
#
_cell.length_a   1.000
_cell.length_b   1.000
_cell.length_c   1.000
_cell.angle_alpha   90.00
_cell.angle_beta   90.00
_cell.angle_gamma   90.00
#
_symmetry.space_group_name_H-M   'P 1'
#
loop_
_entity.id
_entity.type
_entity.pdbx_description
1 polymer ?
#
loop_
_entity_poly.entity_id
_entity_poly.type
_entity_poly.pdbx_seq_one_letter_code
_entity_poly.pdbx_strand_id
1 'polypeptide(L)'
;MFQLKTAVSQRLASVFGDSDTNRQAQETKVEKERRYLRLYKAALRGDWEAANRIFKDDPDAVTAKISGIEEIALHVAISKGRTSLVFIQKLVYLMNGNSLDATVNVYGETPLHYAAIAGNIPVIKILVTTNRALLQKENSYGLTPLHYAAQNCHKEAVSFLLSETDYHQDPSPFTGEKGATLVNLFIIADFYDEALHLLRRYPNLAIQKDNKGKTALEALAKKPYAFPSGSKLGFCGRLIYRCLFLNFDPFCLIYSCGSKELCNLSTNKSCIIAVASVNTDEVPRGGDLESTVDSSKENQKESKKFGFLHNIKNTNLEHNQALHLLRLLITEALKARPSETRILLKKPLQISARLGIYEMVVEIIKAYPRSDWVVDRDGNNIFNLAIVHRQEFFFSLLKRLESAYCASCYRINRQERG
;
A
#
# COMPACT_ATOMS: atom_id res chain seq x y z
N MET A 1 6.95 -39.00 74.84
CA MET A 1 7.38 -39.54 73.52
C MET A 1 6.30 -39.49 72.43
N PHE A 2 4.99 -39.57 72.73
CA PHE A 2 3.95 -39.62 71.70
C PHE A 2 3.68 -38.26 71.01
N GLN A 3 3.75 -37.13 71.74
CA GLN A 3 3.50 -35.80 71.15
C GLN A 3 4.65 -35.25 70.29
N LEU A 4 5.89 -35.71 70.51
CA LEU A 4 7.05 -35.32 69.70
C LEU A 4 7.10 -36.03 68.34
N LYS A 5 6.60 -37.28 68.24
CA LYS A 5 6.49 -37.99 66.95
C LYS A 5 5.43 -37.38 66.03
N THR A 6 4.31 -36.92 66.57
CA THR A 6 3.22 -36.33 65.76
C THR A 6 3.59 -34.93 65.24
N ALA A 7 4.28 -34.12 66.05
CA ALA A 7 4.71 -32.78 65.64
C ALA A 7 5.83 -32.79 64.58
N VAL A 8 6.72 -33.80 64.62
CA VAL A 8 7.76 -33.98 63.59
C VAL A 8 7.16 -34.53 62.29
N SER A 9 6.17 -35.43 62.37
CA SER A 9 5.45 -35.92 61.17
C SER A 9 4.61 -34.84 60.49
N GLN A 10 3.95 -33.96 61.26
CA GLN A 10 3.20 -32.82 60.72
C GLN A 10 4.09 -31.71 60.14
N ARG A 11 5.28 -31.46 60.71
CA ARG A 11 6.28 -30.54 60.13
C ARG A 11 7.00 -31.12 58.91
N LEU A 12 7.24 -32.42 58.85
CA LEU A 12 7.74 -33.08 57.65
C LEU A 12 6.67 -33.06 56.53
N ALA A 13 5.40 -33.29 56.85
CA ALA A 13 4.31 -33.19 55.88
C ALA A 13 4.11 -31.76 55.32
N SER A 14 4.34 -30.70 56.10
CA SER A 14 4.26 -29.32 55.60
C SER A 14 5.50 -28.92 54.77
N VAL A 15 6.69 -29.42 55.10
CA VAL A 15 7.92 -29.14 54.35
C VAL A 15 8.01 -29.95 53.05
N PHE A 16 7.49 -31.19 53.03
CA PHE A 16 7.43 -32.02 51.83
C PHE A 16 6.16 -31.76 50.98
N GLY A 17 5.03 -31.36 51.59
CA GLY A 17 3.79 -31.03 50.89
C GLY A 17 3.88 -29.79 49.98
N ASP A 18 4.68 -28.80 50.36
CA ASP A 18 5.00 -27.64 49.52
C ASP A 18 6.00 -27.98 48.40
N SER A 19 6.84 -28.99 48.59
CA SER A 19 7.83 -29.41 47.59
C SER A 19 7.21 -30.23 46.46
N ASP A 20 6.24 -31.11 46.76
CA ASP A 20 5.58 -31.95 45.76
C ASP A 20 4.56 -31.15 44.94
N THR A 21 3.87 -30.18 45.54
CA THR A 21 2.97 -29.27 44.82
C THR A 21 3.74 -28.31 43.92
N ASN A 22 4.86 -27.76 44.39
CA ASN A 22 5.73 -26.92 43.57
C ASN A 22 6.44 -27.74 42.47
N ARG A 23 6.81 -29.00 42.74
CA ARG A 23 7.41 -29.91 41.76
C ARG A 23 6.40 -30.41 40.72
N GLN A 24 5.16 -30.74 41.10
CA GLN A 24 4.07 -31.05 40.17
C GLN A 24 3.66 -29.82 39.35
N ALA A 25 3.61 -28.62 39.96
CA ALA A 25 3.39 -27.36 39.25
C ALA A 25 4.52 -27.04 38.27
N GLN A 26 5.77 -27.33 38.64
CA GLN A 26 6.94 -27.18 37.76
C GLN A 26 6.93 -28.21 36.62
N GLU A 27 6.60 -29.47 36.91
CA GLU A 27 6.53 -30.56 35.94
C GLU A 27 5.38 -30.34 34.94
N THR A 28 4.23 -29.86 35.41
CA THR A 28 3.09 -29.47 34.54
C THR A 28 3.40 -28.25 33.69
N LYS A 29 4.13 -27.25 34.23
CA LYS A 29 4.61 -26.09 33.46
C LYS A 29 5.59 -26.50 32.37
N VAL A 30 6.60 -27.33 32.70
CA VAL A 30 7.59 -27.81 31.73
C VAL A 30 6.96 -28.66 30.64
N GLU A 31 6.00 -29.53 30.98
CA GLU A 31 5.29 -30.33 29.97
C GLU A 31 4.43 -29.45 29.04
N LYS A 32 3.78 -28.42 29.58
CA LYS A 32 3.04 -27.42 28.80
C LYS A 32 3.95 -26.66 27.83
N GLU A 33 5.11 -26.21 28.29
CA GLU A 33 6.12 -25.54 27.44
C GLU A 33 6.64 -26.48 26.34
N ARG A 34 6.91 -27.75 26.65
CA ARG A 34 7.32 -28.77 25.66
C ARG A 34 6.21 -29.03 24.65
N ARG A 35 4.95 -29.10 25.07
CA ARG A 35 3.78 -29.25 24.20
C ARG A 35 3.68 -28.08 23.22
N TYR A 36 3.75 -26.85 23.70
CA TYR A 36 3.65 -25.67 22.85
C TYR A 36 4.86 -25.49 21.93
N LEU A 37 6.06 -25.88 22.37
CA LEU A 37 7.22 -25.93 21.49
C LEU A 37 7.04 -26.96 20.35
N ARG A 38 6.45 -28.13 20.64
CA ARG A 38 6.10 -29.13 19.60
C ARG A 38 5.06 -28.57 18.64
N LEU A 39 4.01 -27.93 19.15
CA LEU A 39 2.96 -27.30 18.35
C LEU A 39 3.52 -26.18 17.46
N TYR A 40 4.39 -25.32 18.01
CA TYR A 40 5.09 -24.27 17.28
C TYR A 40 5.90 -24.84 16.11
N LYS A 41 6.70 -25.90 16.36
CA LYS A 41 7.46 -26.60 15.31
C LYS A 41 6.57 -27.23 14.25
N ALA A 42 5.43 -27.81 14.64
CA ALA A 42 4.46 -28.38 13.70
C ALA A 42 3.84 -27.30 12.80
N ALA A 43 3.40 -26.18 13.39
CA ALA A 43 2.87 -25.04 12.65
C ALA A 43 3.89 -24.43 11.68
N LEU A 44 5.15 -24.29 12.11
CA LEU A 44 6.24 -23.83 11.24
C LEU A 44 6.48 -24.73 10.02
N ARG A 45 6.30 -26.05 10.18
CA ARG A 45 6.52 -27.03 9.12
C ARG A 45 5.28 -27.29 8.26
N GLY A 46 4.11 -26.82 8.69
CA GLY A 46 2.83 -27.19 8.09
C GLY A 46 2.42 -28.64 8.39
N ASP A 47 3.00 -29.26 9.42
CA ASP A 47 2.72 -30.65 9.82
C ASP A 47 1.40 -30.72 10.60
N TRP A 48 0.31 -30.88 9.84
CA TRP A 48 -1.03 -30.97 10.42
C TRP A 48 -1.20 -32.18 11.32
N GLU A 49 -0.59 -33.32 11.01
CA GLU A 49 -0.79 -34.55 11.76
C GLU A 49 -0.17 -34.48 13.16
N ALA A 50 1.03 -33.90 13.26
CA ALA A 50 1.64 -33.62 14.55
C ALA A 50 0.81 -32.64 15.40
N ALA A 51 0.32 -31.55 14.79
CA ALA A 51 -0.50 -30.58 15.51
C ALA A 51 -1.88 -31.13 15.90
N ASN A 52 -2.54 -31.88 15.02
CA ASN A 52 -3.86 -32.46 15.27
C ASN A 52 -3.86 -33.49 16.41
N ARG A 53 -2.75 -34.22 16.61
CA ARG A 53 -2.59 -35.04 17.81
C ARG A 53 -2.61 -34.19 19.08
N ILE A 54 -1.88 -33.07 19.08
CA ILE A 54 -1.86 -32.14 20.21
C ILE A 54 -3.25 -31.53 20.45
N PHE A 55 -3.97 -31.13 19.40
CA PHE A 55 -5.33 -30.57 19.54
C PHE A 55 -6.36 -31.57 20.04
N LYS A 56 -6.20 -32.86 19.73
CA LYS A 56 -7.06 -33.93 20.28
C LYS A 56 -6.77 -34.18 21.75
N ASP A 57 -5.50 -34.16 22.15
CA ASP A 57 -5.09 -34.34 23.54
C ASP A 57 -5.41 -33.10 24.39
N ASP A 58 -5.41 -31.91 23.79
CA ASP A 58 -5.61 -30.61 24.42
C ASP A 58 -6.37 -29.65 23.48
N PRO A 59 -7.71 -29.60 23.55
CA PRO A 59 -8.51 -28.71 22.71
C PRO A 59 -8.19 -27.22 22.88
N ASP A 60 -7.73 -26.80 24.07
CA ASP A 60 -7.38 -25.41 24.34
C ASP A 60 -6.10 -24.99 23.59
N ALA A 61 -5.28 -25.95 23.14
CA ALA A 61 -4.07 -25.69 22.38
C ALA A 61 -4.35 -25.03 21.01
N VAL A 62 -5.59 -25.10 20.52
CA VAL A 62 -6.03 -24.50 19.24
C VAL A 62 -5.92 -22.97 19.29
N THR A 63 -6.29 -22.36 20.41
CA THR A 63 -6.26 -20.91 20.65
C THR A 63 -5.15 -20.49 21.60
N ALA A 64 -4.32 -21.43 22.06
CA ALA A 64 -3.23 -21.15 22.98
C ALA A 64 -2.16 -20.24 22.37
N LYS A 65 -1.71 -19.27 23.17
CA LYS A 65 -0.57 -18.39 22.87
C LYS A 65 0.72 -19.19 23.09
N ILE A 66 1.38 -19.54 21.99
CA ILE A 66 2.54 -20.45 21.96
C ILE A 66 3.89 -19.75 21.77
N SER A 67 3.90 -18.46 21.42
CA SER A 67 5.13 -17.67 21.24
C SER A 67 5.24 -16.53 22.26
N GLY A 68 6.45 -15.96 22.41
CA GLY A 68 6.71 -14.86 23.34
C GLY A 68 6.04 -13.53 22.97
N ILE A 69 5.53 -13.40 21.74
CA ILE A 69 4.71 -12.27 21.29
C ILE A 69 3.22 -12.65 21.25
N GLU A 70 2.82 -13.68 21.99
CA GLU A 70 1.44 -14.15 22.13
C GLU A 70 0.79 -14.62 20.82
N GLU A 71 1.58 -15.17 19.90
CA GLU A 71 1.03 -15.79 18.70
C GLU A 71 0.44 -17.15 18.99
N ILE A 72 -0.63 -17.51 18.29
CA ILE A 72 -1.16 -18.87 18.23
C ILE A 72 -0.54 -19.65 17.05
N ALA A 73 -0.80 -20.96 16.98
CA ALA A 73 -0.32 -21.82 15.90
C ALA A 73 -0.69 -21.29 14.49
N LEU A 74 -1.85 -20.65 14.35
CA LEU A 74 -2.29 -20.07 13.08
C LEU A 74 -1.40 -18.92 12.59
N HIS A 75 -1.04 -17.97 13.46
CA HIS A 75 -0.12 -16.87 13.11
C HIS A 75 1.22 -17.40 12.61
N VAL A 76 1.78 -18.38 13.33
CA VAL A 76 3.06 -19.01 13.01
C VAL A 76 3.00 -19.72 11.65
N ALA A 77 1.92 -20.45 11.37
CA ALA A 77 1.73 -21.13 10.10
C ALA A 77 1.60 -20.14 8.92
N ILE A 78 0.87 -19.03 9.11
CA ILE A 78 0.69 -18.00 8.08
C ILE A 78 2.02 -17.32 7.73
N SER A 79 2.84 -17.00 8.72
CA SER A 79 4.19 -16.41 8.54
C SER A 79 5.13 -17.24 7.66
N LYS A 80 4.86 -18.54 7.48
CA LYS A 80 5.69 -19.41 6.63
C LYS A 80 5.23 -19.47 5.18
N GLY A 81 4.01 -19.02 4.86
CA GLY A 81 3.51 -18.94 3.49
C GLY A 81 2.90 -20.26 2.96
N ARG A 82 3.22 -20.61 1.70
CA ARG A 82 2.48 -21.63 0.91
C ARG A 82 2.61 -23.06 1.44
N THR A 83 3.69 -23.40 2.13
CA THR A 83 3.93 -24.76 2.64
C THR A 83 2.91 -25.19 3.68
N SER A 84 2.26 -24.23 4.34
CA SER A 84 1.31 -24.49 5.43
C SER A 84 -0.15 -24.28 5.02
N LEU A 85 -0.47 -24.18 3.73
CA LEU A 85 -1.85 -23.86 3.28
C LEU A 85 -2.88 -24.89 3.79
N VAL A 86 -2.57 -26.18 3.68
CA VAL A 86 -3.46 -27.26 4.17
C VAL A 86 -3.60 -27.19 5.70
N PHE A 87 -2.50 -26.91 6.40
CA PHE A 87 -2.50 -26.72 7.85
C PHE A 87 -3.41 -25.55 8.24
N ILE A 88 -3.27 -24.41 7.56
CA ILE A 88 -4.06 -23.19 7.78
C ILE A 88 -5.55 -23.47 7.55
N GLN A 89 -5.91 -24.08 6.41
CA GLN A 89 -7.31 -24.41 6.10
C GLN A 89 -7.95 -25.26 7.18
N LYS A 90 -7.26 -26.33 7.60
CA LYS A 90 -7.77 -27.25 8.61
C LYS A 90 -7.85 -26.60 10.00
N LEU A 91 -6.87 -25.77 10.37
CA LEU A 91 -6.89 -25.07 11.64
C LEU A 91 -8.01 -24.02 11.69
N VAL A 92 -8.17 -23.25 10.61
CA VAL A 92 -9.25 -22.26 10.48
C VAL A 92 -10.62 -22.92 10.55
N TYR A 93 -10.79 -24.08 9.90
CA TYR A 93 -12.01 -24.88 9.99
C TYR A 93 -12.29 -25.31 11.45
N LEU A 94 -11.27 -25.80 12.15
CA LEU A 94 -11.39 -26.27 13.53
C LEU A 94 -11.72 -25.13 14.53
N MET A 95 -11.27 -23.91 14.25
CA MET A 95 -11.52 -22.71 15.06
C MET A 95 -12.96 -22.16 14.94
N ASN A 96 -13.82 -22.69 14.06
CA ASN A 96 -15.21 -22.27 13.90
C ASN A 96 -15.39 -20.74 13.75
N GLY A 97 -14.69 -20.09 12.81
CA GLY A 97 -14.90 -18.72 12.29
C GLY A 97 -15.01 -17.52 13.27
N ASN A 98 -15.92 -17.60 14.23
CA ASN A 98 -16.19 -16.64 15.30
C ASN A 98 -15.04 -16.54 16.32
N SER A 99 -14.11 -17.49 16.40
CA SER A 99 -12.96 -17.34 17.31
C SER A 99 -11.79 -16.57 16.69
N LEU A 100 -11.80 -16.35 15.37
CA LEU A 100 -10.68 -15.74 14.64
C LEU A 100 -10.54 -14.25 14.96
N ASP A 101 -11.62 -13.57 15.33
CA ASP A 101 -11.65 -12.14 15.54
C ASP A 101 -11.10 -11.72 16.92
N ALA A 102 -11.14 -12.64 17.89
CA ALA A 102 -10.51 -12.56 19.21
C ALA A 102 -9.07 -13.10 19.20
N THR A 103 -8.65 -13.74 18.11
CA THR A 103 -7.29 -14.25 17.94
C THR A 103 -6.35 -13.10 17.57
N VAL A 104 -5.65 -12.54 18.55
CA VAL A 104 -4.69 -11.45 18.35
C VAL A 104 -3.39 -11.70 19.11
N ASN A 105 -2.27 -11.20 18.58
CA ASN A 105 -0.96 -11.19 19.25
C ASN A 105 -0.83 -9.99 20.23
N VAL A 106 0.34 -9.80 20.85
CA VAL A 106 0.60 -8.67 21.78
C VAL A 106 0.38 -7.28 21.16
N TYR A 107 0.45 -7.16 19.83
CA TYR A 107 0.25 -5.91 19.10
C TYR A 107 -1.20 -5.74 18.62
N GLY A 108 -2.12 -6.65 18.99
CA GLY A 108 -3.50 -6.65 18.51
C GLY A 108 -3.64 -7.14 17.06
N GLU A 109 -2.61 -7.75 16.47
CA GLU A 109 -2.66 -8.19 15.08
C GLU A 109 -3.36 -9.55 14.96
N THR A 110 -4.33 -9.61 14.05
CA THR A 110 -5.08 -10.83 13.70
C THR A 110 -4.34 -11.68 12.67
N PRO A 111 -4.76 -12.94 12.43
CA PRO A 111 -4.24 -13.76 11.34
C PRO A 111 -4.30 -13.09 9.96
N LEU A 112 -5.30 -12.21 9.73
CA LEU A 112 -5.43 -11.49 8.46
C LEU A 112 -4.35 -10.40 8.29
N HIS A 113 -3.89 -9.77 9.39
CA HIS A 113 -2.74 -8.85 9.34
C HIS A 113 -1.49 -9.59 8.85
N TYR A 114 -1.21 -10.76 9.42
CA TYR A 114 -0.08 -11.60 9.01
C TYR A 114 -0.17 -12.02 7.54
N ALA A 115 -1.36 -12.43 7.10
CA ALA A 115 -1.58 -12.81 5.70
C ALA A 115 -1.39 -11.63 4.73
N ALA A 116 -1.79 -10.42 5.15
CA ALA A 116 -1.59 -9.18 4.41
C ALA A 116 -0.12 -8.74 4.37
N ILE A 117 0.62 -8.87 5.48
CA ILE A 117 2.08 -8.65 5.53
C ILE A 117 2.80 -9.58 4.56
N ALA A 118 2.36 -10.84 4.47
CA ALA A 118 2.96 -11.83 3.58
C ALA A 118 2.48 -11.75 2.13
N GLY A 119 1.44 -10.97 1.83
CA GLY A 119 0.82 -10.89 0.49
C GLY A 119 0.22 -12.22 0.01
N ASN A 120 -0.11 -13.14 0.92
CA ASN A 120 -0.50 -14.50 0.56
C ASN A 120 -1.99 -14.58 0.21
N ILE A 121 -2.32 -14.27 -1.06
CA ILE A 121 -3.71 -14.23 -1.57
C ILE A 121 -4.55 -15.47 -1.22
N PRO A 122 -4.07 -16.73 -1.41
CA PRO A 122 -4.81 -17.91 -0.97
C PRO A 122 -5.24 -17.87 0.49
N VAL A 123 -4.34 -17.47 1.39
CA VAL A 123 -4.62 -17.39 2.84
C VAL A 123 -5.56 -16.23 3.15
N ILE A 124 -5.35 -15.07 2.52
CA ILE A 124 -6.26 -13.92 2.64
C ILE A 124 -7.69 -14.34 2.27
N LYS A 125 -7.87 -15.05 1.14
CA LYS A 125 -9.18 -15.56 0.72
C LYS A 125 -9.80 -16.50 1.74
N ILE A 126 -9.04 -17.46 2.28
CA ILE A 126 -9.54 -18.39 3.32
C ILE A 126 -10.03 -17.62 4.54
N LEU A 127 -9.23 -16.67 5.05
CA LEU A 127 -9.57 -15.92 6.25
C LEU A 127 -10.78 -15.00 6.04
N VAL A 128 -10.84 -14.27 4.93
CA VAL A 128 -11.94 -13.36 4.61
C VAL A 128 -13.25 -14.10 4.36
N THR A 129 -13.21 -15.24 3.66
CA THR A 129 -14.40 -16.07 3.42
C THR A 129 -14.91 -16.73 4.70
N THR A 130 -14.01 -17.04 5.64
CA THR A 130 -14.39 -17.62 6.93
C THR A 130 -14.96 -16.57 7.89
N ASN A 131 -14.35 -15.39 7.95
CA ASN A 131 -14.81 -14.30 8.81
C ASN A 131 -14.50 -12.93 8.21
N ARG A 132 -15.53 -12.29 7.61
CA ARG A 132 -15.42 -10.95 7.01
C ARG A 132 -15.11 -9.84 8.02
N ALA A 133 -15.44 -10.01 9.30
CA ALA A 133 -15.18 -9.00 10.33
C ALA A 133 -13.67 -8.71 10.48
N LEU A 134 -12.79 -9.66 10.10
CA LEU A 134 -11.35 -9.49 10.12
C LEU A 134 -10.86 -8.33 9.23
N LEU A 135 -11.59 -7.98 8.16
CA LEU A 135 -11.22 -6.90 7.24
C LEU A 135 -11.06 -5.55 7.95
N GLN A 136 -11.88 -5.31 8.98
CA GLN A 136 -11.95 -4.05 9.72
C GLN A 136 -11.34 -4.13 11.12
N LYS A 137 -10.75 -5.27 11.50
CA LYS A 137 -10.08 -5.38 12.80
C LYS A 137 -8.82 -4.53 12.78
N GLU A 138 -8.73 -3.64 13.75
CA GLU A 138 -7.57 -2.79 13.97
C GLU A 138 -6.66 -3.40 15.01
N ASN A 139 -5.35 -3.26 14.78
CA ASN A 139 -4.35 -3.58 15.78
C ASN A 139 -4.19 -2.41 16.79
N SER A 140 -3.27 -2.55 17.75
CA SER A 140 -3.02 -1.52 18.77
C SER A 140 -2.49 -0.19 18.22
N TYR A 141 -2.08 -0.15 16.95
CA TYR A 141 -1.66 1.06 16.25
C TYR A 141 -2.79 1.69 15.41
N GLY A 142 -4.01 1.15 15.47
CA GLY A 142 -5.15 1.60 14.67
C GLY A 142 -5.05 1.24 13.18
N LEU A 143 -4.19 0.28 12.83
CA LEU A 143 -3.99 -0.17 11.45
C LEU A 143 -4.80 -1.43 11.18
N THR A 144 -5.38 -1.51 9.98
CA THR A 144 -6.11 -2.69 9.48
C THR A 144 -5.21 -3.56 8.60
N PRO A 145 -5.63 -4.79 8.24
CA PRO A 145 -4.85 -5.64 7.32
C PRO A 145 -4.57 -4.97 5.97
N LEU A 146 -5.48 -4.14 5.46
CA LEU A 146 -5.27 -3.41 4.21
C LEU A 146 -4.08 -2.43 4.30
N HIS A 147 -3.87 -1.78 5.45
CA HIS A 147 -2.72 -0.92 5.66
C HIS A 147 -1.41 -1.71 5.56
N TYR A 148 -1.35 -2.92 6.12
CA TYR A 148 -0.18 -3.78 6.03
C TYR A 148 0.07 -4.31 4.62
N ALA A 149 -0.98 -4.68 3.87
CA ALA A 149 -0.84 -5.05 2.47
C ALA A 149 -0.24 -3.91 1.63
N ALA A 150 -0.71 -2.67 1.87
CA ALA A 150 -0.18 -1.47 1.22
C ALA A 150 1.27 -1.18 1.64
N GLN A 151 1.56 -1.24 2.94
CA GLN A 151 2.90 -0.99 3.49
C GLN A 151 3.95 -1.97 2.96
N ASN A 152 3.57 -3.23 2.74
CA ASN A 152 4.45 -4.27 2.20
C ASN A 152 4.37 -4.38 0.66
N CYS A 153 3.74 -3.41 -0.01
CA CYS A 153 3.68 -3.31 -1.47
C CYS A 153 3.07 -4.55 -2.16
N HIS A 154 2.07 -5.18 -1.53
CA HIS A 154 1.35 -6.32 -2.11
C HIS A 154 0.11 -5.86 -2.88
N LYS A 155 0.29 -5.43 -4.13
CA LYS A 155 -0.78 -4.83 -4.94
C LYS A 155 -1.99 -5.75 -5.11
N GLU A 156 -1.80 -7.04 -5.42
CA GLU A 156 -2.93 -7.96 -5.56
C GLU A 156 -3.71 -8.13 -4.25
N ALA A 157 -3.02 -8.07 -3.10
CA ALA A 157 -3.65 -8.18 -1.79
C ALA A 157 -4.46 -6.92 -1.48
N VAL A 158 -3.91 -5.74 -1.81
CA VAL A 158 -4.61 -4.46 -1.71
C VAL A 158 -5.89 -4.47 -2.54
N SER A 159 -5.81 -4.81 -3.83
CA SER A 159 -6.98 -4.81 -4.71
C SER A 159 -8.04 -5.82 -4.24
N PHE A 160 -7.63 -7.01 -3.80
CA PHE A 160 -8.57 -7.98 -3.24
C PHE A 160 -9.24 -7.47 -1.96
N LEU A 161 -8.46 -6.99 -0.98
CA LEU A 161 -8.99 -6.49 0.29
C LEU A 161 -9.90 -5.27 0.09
N LEU A 162 -9.58 -4.37 -0.85
CA LEU A 162 -10.43 -3.24 -1.23
C LEU A 162 -11.74 -3.68 -1.88
N SER A 163 -11.72 -4.75 -2.70
CA SER A 163 -12.94 -5.28 -3.33
C SER A 163 -13.88 -5.98 -2.33
N GLU A 164 -13.32 -6.56 -1.27
CA GLU A 164 -14.10 -7.25 -0.23
C GLU A 164 -14.53 -6.34 0.93
N THR A 165 -13.94 -5.15 1.04
CA THR A 165 -14.30 -4.17 2.06
C THR A 165 -15.60 -3.47 1.68
N ASP A 166 -16.58 -3.48 2.59
CA ASP A 166 -17.83 -2.74 2.42
C ASP A 166 -17.61 -1.24 2.67
N TYR A 167 -17.80 -0.43 1.62
CA TYR A 167 -17.69 1.03 1.66
C TYR A 167 -18.87 1.71 2.36
N HIS A 168 -19.98 0.99 2.57
CA HIS A 168 -21.23 1.52 3.11
C HIS A 168 -21.35 1.40 4.63
N GLN A 169 -20.34 0.82 5.29
CA GLN A 169 -20.27 0.82 6.74
C GLN A 169 -20.14 2.26 7.26
N ASP A 170 -20.91 2.61 8.29
CA ASP A 170 -20.89 3.93 8.93
C ASP A 170 -20.35 3.81 10.37
N PRO A 171 -19.23 4.47 10.73
CA PRO A 171 -18.36 5.27 9.87
C PRO A 171 -17.57 4.40 8.87
N SER A 172 -17.30 4.94 7.68
CA SER A 172 -16.49 4.23 6.70
C SER A 172 -15.08 3.97 7.24
N PRO A 173 -14.50 2.78 6.96
CA PRO A 173 -13.17 2.41 7.47
C PRO A 173 -12.04 3.27 6.91
N PHE A 174 -12.34 4.07 5.89
CA PHE A 174 -11.41 4.96 5.21
C PHE A 174 -11.64 6.43 5.58
N THR A 175 -12.23 6.71 6.74
CA THR A 175 -12.44 8.09 7.22
C THR A 175 -11.32 8.56 8.15
N GLY A 176 -11.11 9.87 8.20
CA GLY A 176 -10.17 10.50 9.12
C GLY A 176 -8.69 10.15 8.86
N GLU A 177 -7.90 10.19 9.94
CA GLU A 177 -6.46 9.96 9.93
C GLU A 177 -6.07 8.60 9.33
N LYS A 178 -6.92 7.57 9.51
CA LYS A 178 -6.70 6.22 8.99
C LYS A 178 -6.79 6.19 7.47
N GLY A 179 -7.84 6.78 6.91
CA GLY A 179 -7.98 6.96 5.47
C GLY A 179 -6.82 7.75 4.86
N ALA A 180 -6.38 8.83 5.53
CA ALA A 180 -5.23 9.61 5.08
C ALA A 180 -3.92 8.80 5.12
N THR A 181 -3.73 7.98 6.16
CA THR A 181 -2.60 7.05 6.27
C THR A 181 -2.60 6.05 5.12
N LEU A 182 -3.76 5.48 4.78
CA LEU A 182 -3.89 4.53 3.67
C LEU A 182 -3.56 5.17 2.31
N VAL A 183 -4.09 6.36 2.03
CA VAL A 183 -3.76 7.10 0.79
C VAL A 183 -2.24 7.36 0.70
N ASN A 184 -1.62 7.77 1.81
CA ASN A 184 -0.17 7.99 1.85
C ASN A 184 0.62 6.69 1.61
N LEU A 185 0.17 5.56 2.16
CA LEU A 185 0.78 4.25 1.91
C LEU A 185 0.66 3.85 0.44
N PHE A 186 -0.49 4.06 -0.21
CA PHE A 186 -0.65 3.80 -1.64
C PHE A 186 0.31 4.65 -2.50
N ILE A 187 0.48 5.93 -2.17
CA ILE A 187 1.45 6.79 -2.85
C ILE A 187 2.89 6.27 -2.65
N ILE A 188 3.25 5.91 -1.41
CA ILE A 188 4.57 5.38 -1.08
C ILE A 188 4.85 4.06 -1.83
N ALA A 189 3.83 3.22 -2.02
CA ALA A 189 3.90 1.94 -2.72
C ALA A 189 3.71 2.03 -4.26
N ASP A 190 3.56 3.24 -4.83
CA ASP A 190 3.31 3.47 -6.27
C ASP A 190 1.94 2.94 -6.76
N PHE A 191 0.97 2.76 -5.85
CA PHE A 191 -0.41 2.36 -6.16
C PHE A 191 -1.29 3.58 -6.45
N TYR A 192 -0.89 4.37 -7.45
CA TYR A 192 -1.56 5.63 -7.78
C TYR A 192 -3.01 5.45 -8.23
N ASP A 193 -3.30 4.35 -8.92
CA ASP A 193 -4.65 3.95 -9.31
C ASP A 193 -5.56 3.70 -8.11
N GLU A 194 -5.09 2.95 -7.12
CA GLU A 194 -5.85 2.69 -5.88
C GLU A 194 -6.01 3.98 -5.04
N ALA A 195 -4.98 4.83 -4.97
CA ALA A 195 -5.08 6.14 -4.34
C ALA A 195 -6.13 7.04 -5.03
N LEU A 196 -6.15 7.06 -6.36
CA LEU A 196 -7.13 7.79 -7.15
C LEU A 196 -8.55 7.25 -6.94
N HIS A 197 -8.71 5.94 -6.94
CA HIS A 197 -9.99 5.29 -6.68
C HIS A 197 -10.55 5.70 -5.32
N LEU A 198 -9.73 5.64 -4.27
CA LEU A 198 -10.14 6.01 -2.91
C LEU A 198 -10.45 7.51 -2.78
N LEU A 199 -9.64 8.39 -3.35
CA LEU A 199 -9.85 9.84 -3.30
C LEU A 199 -11.06 10.31 -4.09
N ARG A 200 -11.42 9.64 -5.19
CA ARG A 200 -12.68 9.92 -5.91
C ARG A 200 -13.89 9.64 -5.03
N ARG A 201 -13.81 8.64 -4.15
CA ARG A 201 -14.90 8.28 -3.23
C ARG A 201 -14.91 9.14 -1.96
N TYR A 202 -13.72 9.46 -1.43
CA TYR A 202 -13.55 10.26 -0.22
C TYR A 202 -12.59 11.44 -0.48
N PRO A 203 -13.06 12.51 -1.17
CA PRO A 203 -12.19 13.63 -1.57
C PRO A 203 -11.54 14.36 -0.39
N ASN A 204 -12.22 14.38 0.76
CA ASN A 204 -11.71 15.02 1.98
C ASN A 204 -10.39 14.40 2.48
N LEU A 205 -10.04 13.17 2.09
CA LEU A 205 -8.76 12.56 2.44
C LEU A 205 -7.56 13.27 1.80
N ALA A 206 -7.76 14.00 0.69
CA ALA A 206 -6.69 14.72 -0.01
C ALA A 206 -5.98 15.75 0.87
N ILE A 207 -6.73 16.38 1.78
CA ILE A 207 -6.23 17.46 2.66
C ILE A 207 -5.91 16.98 4.08
N GLN A 208 -6.39 15.78 4.45
CA GLN A 208 -6.16 15.23 5.78
C GLN A 208 -4.71 14.79 5.97
N LYS A 209 -4.31 14.70 7.23
CA LYS A 209 -2.98 14.28 7.65
C LYS A 209 -3.05 12.86 8.19
N ASP A 210 -2.03 12.07 7.87
CA ASP A 210 -1.80 10.77 8.49
C ASP A 210 -1.31 10.90 9.95
N ASN A 211 -1.08 9.75 10.59
CA ASN A 211 -0.51 9.65 11.94
C ASN A 211 0.90 10.27 12.11
N LYS A 212 1.58 10.63 11.01
CA LYS A 212 2.87 11.33 10.98
C LYS A 212 2.72 12.82 10.65
N GLY A 213 1.49 13.33 10.57
CA GLY A 213 1.19 14.71 10.22
C GLY A 213 1.47 15.06 8.75
N LYS A 214 1.45 14.07 7.85
CA LYS A 214 1.73 14.21 6.41
C LYS A 214 0.45 14.13 5.59
N THR A 215 0.33 15.03 4.62
CA THR A 215 -0.73 14.97 3.60
C THR A 215 -0.30 14.12 2.42
N ALA A 216 -1.26 13.68 1.61
CA ALA A 216 -1.01 12.97 0.36
C ALA A 216 -0.11 13.77 -0.60
N LEU A 217 -0.30 15.09 -0.67
CA LEU A 217 0.53 15.96 -1.50
C LEU A 217 1.98 16.04 -0.98
N GLU A 218 2.19 16.06 0.34
CA GLU A 218 3.54 15.96 0.91
C GLU A 218 4.20 14.60 0.65
N ALA A 219 3.44 13.51 0.66
CA ALA A 219 3.94 12.18 0.34
C ALA A 219 4.39 12.09 -1.11
N LEU A 220 3.55 12.56 -2.05
CA LEU A 220 3.86 12.58 -3.48
C LEU A 220 5.07 13.46 -3.81
N ALA A 221 5.20 14.61 -3.14
CA ALA A 221 6.33 15.52 -3.34
C ALA A 221 7.69 14.91 -2.98
N LYS A 222 7.72 13.85 -2.16
CA LYS A 222 8.96 13.14 -1.79
C LYS A 222 9.36 12.06 -2.80
N LYS A 223 8.61 11.85 -3.87
CA LYS A 223 8.84 10.80 -4.87
C LYS A 223 9.23 11.41 -6.22
N PRO A 224 10.51 11.77 -6.44
CA PRO A 224 10.93 12.36 -7.70
C PRO A 224 10.77 11.39 -8.89
N TYR A 225 10.94 10.09 -8.66
CA TYR A 225 10.76 9.05 -9.65
C TYR A 225 9.30 8.76 -10.02
N ALA A 226 8.33 9.33 -9.30
CA ALA A 226 6.92 9.28 -9.69
C ALA A 226 6.63 10.13 -10.93
N PHE A 227 7.56 11.01 -11.32
CA PHE A 227 7.41 11.94 -12.42
C PHE A 227 8.50 11.74 -13.48
N PRO A 228 8.23 12.11 -14.75
CA PRO A 228 9.20 12.03 -15.82
C PRO A 228 10.53 12.73 -15.49
N SER A 229 10.49 13.85 -14.77
CA SER A 229 11.67 14.61 -14.34
C SER A 229 12.68 13.82 -13.52
N GLY A 230 12.23 12.92 -12.66
CA GLY A 230 13.09 12.09 -11.81
C GLY A 230 13.23 10.65 -12.30
N SER A 231 12.73 10.34 -13.50
CA SER A 231 12.80 8.99 -14.06
C SER A 231 14.24 8.59 -14.39
N LYS A 232 14.61 7.34 -14.10
CA LYS A 232 15.93 6.78 -14.41
C LYS A 232 16.07 6.30 -15.86
N LEU A 233 15.19 6.74 -16.76
CA LEU A 233 15.21 6.27 -18.15
C LEU A 233 16.50 6.71 -18.86
N GLY A 234 17.25 5.71 -19.34
CA GLY A 234 18.41 5.94 -20.20
C GLY A 234 18.02 6.65 -21.52
N PHE A 235 19.01 7.05 -22.31
CA PHE A 235 18.79 7.81 -23.54
C PHE A 235 17.76 7.17 -24.48
N CYS A 236 17.92 5.88 -24.81
CA CYS A 236 16.99 5.15 -25.68
C CYS A 236 15.59 5.01 -25.05
N GLY A 237 15.53 4.83 -23.72
CA GLY A 237 14.26 4.76 -22.99
C GLY A 237 13.50 6.08 -23.04
N ARG A 238 14.19 7.22 -22.94
CA ARG A 238 13.59 8.56 -23.08
C ARG A 238 13.08 8.82 -24.50
N LEU A 239 13.76 8.33 -25.53
CA LEU A 239 13.31 8.45 -26.91
C LEU A 239 12.00 7.68 -27.13
N ILE A 240 11.93 6.41 -26.69
CA ILE A 240 10.72 5.59 -26.79
C ILE A 240 9.58 6.15 -25.94
N TYR A 241 9.88 6.62 -24.71
CA TYR A 241 8.92 7.28 -23.84
C TYR A 241 8.29 8.51 -24.53
N ARG A 242 9.10 9.31 -25.23
CA ARG A 242 8.63 10.47 -25.99
C ARG A 242 7.79 10.06 -27.21
N CYS A 243 8.11 8.94 -27.85
CA CYS A 243 7.33 8.40 -28.97
C CYS A 243 5.96 7.85 -28.54
N LEU A 244 5.86 7.21 -27.38
CA LEU A 244 4.56 6.82 -26.80
C LEU A 244 3.68 8.04 -26.51
N PHE A 245 4.31 9.16 -26.13
CA PHE A 245 3.66 10.44 -25.86
C PHE A 245 3.23 11.20 -27.14
N LEU A 246 3.64 10.79 -28.34
CA LEU A 246 3.15 11.40 -29.60
C LEU A 246 1.74 10.91 -29.99
N ASN A 247 1.23 9.85 -29.35
CA ASN A 247 -0.15 9.39 -29.55
C ASN A 247 -1.18 10.06 -28.61
N PHE A 248 -0.74 11.00 -27.77
CA PHE A 248 -1.58 11.93 -27.02
C PHE A 248 -0.89 13.30 -27.05
N ASP A 249 -1.30 14.14 -28.00
CA ASP A 249 -0.60 15.37 -28.40
C ASP A 249 -0.04 16.23 -27.23
N PRO A 250 1.28 16.52 -27.23
CA PRO A 250 1.88 17.51 -26.34
C PRO A 250 1.71 18.98 -26.81
N PHE A 251 0.85 19.27 -27.79
CA PHE A 251 0.79 20.60 -28.45
C PHE A 251 -0.49 21.44 -28.25
N CYS A 252 -1.51 21.02 -27.50
CA CYS A 252 -2.67 21.88 -27.19
C CYS A 252 -2.44 22.88 -26.02
N LEU A 253 -1.19 23.24 -25.71
CA LEU A 253 -0.85 24.26 -24.69
C LEU A 253 -0.66 25.68 -25.25
N ILE A 254 -1.04 25.93 -26.51
CA ILE A 254 -1.12 27.28 -27.06
C ILE A 254 -2.46 27.37 -27.82
N TYR A 255 -3.36 28.24 -27.36
CA TYR A 255 -4.73 28.48 -27.83
C TYR A 255 -5.80 27.46 -27.41
N SER A 256 -6.57 27.80 -26.37
CA SER A 256 -7.94 28.30 -26.57
C SER A 256 -8.66 28.44 -25.23
N CYS A 257 -8.96 29.68 -24.90
CA CYS A 257 -9.97 30.05 -23.93
C CYS A 257 -11.34 29.80 -24.56
N GLY A 258 -12.24 29.15 -23.81
CA GLY A 258 -13.68 29.27 -23.98
C GLY A 258 -14.30 28.54 -25.17
N SER A 259 -14.88 27.37 -24.93
CA SER A 259 -16.24 27.01 -25.36
C SER A 259 -16.55 25.56 -24.99
N LYS A 260 -17.83 25.32 -24.68
CA LYS A 260 -18.44 24.01 -24.47
C LYS A 260 -18.33 23.22 -25.78
N GLU A 261 -17.82 21.99 -25.74
CA GLU A 261 -18.42 20.84 -26.44
C GLU A 261 -17.72 19.53 -26.05
N LEU A 262 -18.54 18.59 -25.60
CA LEU A 262 -18.23 17.18 -25.41
C LEU A 262 -18.38 16.46 -26.76
N CYS A 263 -17.55 15.42 -26.95
CA CYS A 263 -17.75 14.30 -27.86
C CYS A 263 -17.73 14.58 -29.38
N ASN A 264 -16.64 14.18 -30.04
CA ASN A 264 -16.66 13.30 -31.22
C ASN A 264 -15.25 13.23 -31.81
N LEU A 265 -14.56 12.09 -31.70
CA LEU A 265 -13.76 11.54 -32.80
C LEU A 265 -13.34 10.10 -32.47
N SER A 266 -14.26 9.17 -32.69
CA SER A 266 -13.87 7.91 -33.33
C SER A 266 -13.35 8.22 -34.73
N THR A 267 -12.49 7.35 -35.24
CA THR A 267 -11.98 7.28 -36.63
C THR A 267 -10.84 8.23 -36.99
N ASN A 268 -9.61 7.79 -36.75
CA ASN A 268 -8.68 7.62 -37.88
C ASN A 268 -7.60 6.57 -37.60
N LYS A 269 -7.60 5.54 -38.45
CA LYS A 269 -6.58 4.50 -38.56
C LYS A 269 -5.39 5.06 -39.33
N SER A 270 -4.24 5.21 -38.67
CA SER A 270 -2.91 5.04 -39.29
C SER A 270 -1.85 5.10 -38.18
N CYS A 271 -1.10 4.00 -38.04
CA CYS A 271 -0.06 3.69 -37.04
C CYS A 271 -0.51 2.77 -35.88
N ILE A 272 -1.17 1.66 -36.23
CA ILE A 272 -1.21 0.47 -35.39
C ILE A 272 0.14 -0.23 -35.53
N ILE A 273 1.05 -0.06 -34.57
CA ILE A 273 2.04 -1.10 -34.28
C ILE A 273 1.25 -2.22 -33.62
N ALA A 274 0.94 -3.25 -34.41
CA ALA A 274 0.31 -4.46 -33.94
C ALA A 274 1.26 -5.14 -32.94
N VAL A 275 0.93 -5.05 -31.66
CA VAL A 275 1.31 -6.07 -30.68
C VAL A 275 0.00 -6.59 -30.11
N ALA A 276 -0.38 -7.75 -30.65
CA ALA A 276 -1.65 -8.41 -30.39
C ALA A 276 -1.86 -8.63 -28.88
N SER A 277 -2.93 -8.07 -28.36
CA SER A 277 -3.63 -8.60 -27.20
C SER A 277 -4.36 -9.87 -27.65
N VAL A 278 -3.89 -11.04 -27.23
CA VAL A 278 -4.75 -12.23 -27.23
C VAL A 278 -5.63 -12.11 -25.99
N ASN A 279 -6.83 -11.56 -26.18
CA ASN A 279 -7.96 -11.82 -25.29
C ASN A 279 -8.34 -13.29 -25.51
N THR A 280 -8.13 -14.15 -24.51
CA THR A 280 -8.74 -15.48 -24.50
C THR A 280 -10.10 -15.40 -23.83
N ASP A 281 -11.14 -15.10 -24.60
CA ASP A 281 -12.53 -15.43 -24.27
C ASP A 281 -13.13 -16.19 -25.47
N GLU A 282 -12.58 -17.36 -25.77
CA GLU A 282 -13.26 -18.35 -26.61
C GLU A 282 -13.07 -19.75 -26.00
N VAL A 283 -14.21 -20.36 -25.67
CA VAL A 283 -14.37 -21.73 -25.20
C VAL A 283 -14.04 -22.69 -26.36
N PRO A 284 -13.08 -23.62 -26.24
CA PRO A 284 -12.92 -24.67 -27.24
C PRO A 284 -13.77 -25.89 -26.87
N ARG A 285 -14.74 -26.20 -27.73
CA ARG A 285 -15.26 -27.57 -27.85
C ARG A 285 -14.22 -28.42 -28.57
N GLY A 286 -13.88 -29.56 -27.97
CA GLY A 286 -13.43 -30.81 -28.60
C GLY A 286 -12.29 -30.74 -29.63
N GLY A 287 -11.12 -31.28 -29.28
CA GLY A 287 -10.10 -31.71 -30.25
C GLY A 287 -8.68 -31.66 -29.69
N ASP A 288 -8.18 -32.84 -29.31
CA ASP A 288 -6.78 -33.32 -29.27
C ASP A 288 -5.66 -32.43 -28.69
N LEU A 289 -5.25 -32.79 -27.47
CA LEU A 289 -4.02 -32.37 -26.79
C LEU A 289 -2.81 -33.10 -27.39
N GLU A 290 -1.93 -32.41 -28.11
CA GLU A 290 -0.48 -32.74 -28.10
C GLU A 290 0.49 -31.66 -28.64
N SER A 291 0.05 -30.43 -28.99
CA SER A 291 0.93 -29.39 -29.56
C SER A 291 1.22 -28.17 -28.67
N THR A 292 0.82 -28.17 -27.39
CA THR A 292 0.85 -26.96 -26.54
C THR A 292 2.15 -26.71 -25.76
N VAL A 293 3.17 -27.58 -25.88
CA VAL A 293 4.41 -27.44 -25.10
C VAL A 293 5.42 -26.47 -25.75
N ASP A 294 5.42 -26.31 -27.09
CA ASP A 294 6.41 -25.45 -27.78
C ASP A 294 6.01 -23.97 -27.89
N SER A 295 4.72 -23.64 -27.94
CA SER A 295 4.25 -22.23 -27.94
C SER A 295 4.52 -21.49 -26.63
N SER A 296 4.62 -22.23 -25.51
CA SER A 296 4.93 -21.66 -24.19
C SER A 296 6.38 -21.20 -24.06
N LYS A 297 7.31 -21.86 -24.76
CA LYS A 297 8.74 -21.52 -24.76
C LYS A 297 9.06 -20.35 -25.69
N GLU A 298 8.38 -20.23 -26.82
CA GLU A 298 8.51 -19.05 -27.71
C GLU A 298 7.88 -17.80 -27.10
N ASN A 299 6.70 -17.90 -26.47
CA ASN A 299 6.06 -16.79 -25.77
C ASN A 299 6.90 -16.28 -24.57
N GLN A 300 7.58 -17.18 -23.85
CA GLN A 300 8.55 -16.78 -22.81
C GLN A 300 9.80 -16.10 -23.38
N LYS A 301 10.20 -16.43 -24.61
CA LYS A 301 11.39 -15.88 -25.27
C LYS A 301 11.10 -14.50 -25.88
N GLU A 302 9.90 -14.28 -26.44
CA GLU A 302 9.43 -12.97 -26.91
C GLU A 302 9.10 -12.01 -25.76
N SER A 303 8.46 -12.50 -24.70
CA SER A 303 8.22 -11.74 -23.46
C SER A 303 9.52 -11.19 -22.84
N LYS A 304 10.60 -11.99 -22.85
CA LYS A 304 11.94 -11.53 -22.42
C LYS A 304 12.58 -10.54 -23.40
N LYS A 305 12.34 -10.69 -24.70
CA LYS A 305 12.91 -9.83 -25.76
C LYS A 305 12.31 -8.42 -25.76
N PHE A 306 11.05 -8.26 -25.33
CA PHE A 306 10.36 -6.98 -25.22
C PHE A 306 10.09 -6.50 -23.79
N GLY A 307 10.67 -7.15 -22.78
CA GLY A 307 10.53 -6.73 -21.37
C GLY A 307 10.91 -5.27 -21.12
N PHE A 308 11.83 -4.72 -21.92
CA PHE A 308 12.18 -3.30 -21.90
C PHE A 308 11.04 -2.38 -22.32
N LEU A 309 10.31 -2.71 -23.41
CA LEU A 309 9.15 -1.92 -23.85
C LEU A 309 8.00 -2.01 -22.84
N HIS A 310 7.78 -3.21 -22.28
CA HIS A 310 6.79 -3.40 -21.22
C HIS A 310 7.12 -2.54 -19.99
N ASN A 311 8.39 -2.49 -19.58
CA ASN A 311 8.84 -1.65 -18.48
C ASN A 311 8.61 -0.15 -18.77
N ILE A 312 8.97 0.33 -19.96
CA ILE A 312 8.74 1.74 -20.35
C ILE A 312 7.24 2.07 -20.35
N LYS A 313 6.39 1.17 -20.86
CA LYS A 313 4.94 1.35 -20.85
C LYS A 313 4.39 1.44 -19.42
N ASN A 314 4.86 0.58 -18.52
CA ASN A 314 4.45 0.60 -17.12
C ASN A 314 4.89 1.88 -16.41
N THR A 315 6.15 2.28 -16.57
CA THR A 315 6.66 3.55 -16.03
C THR A 315 5.88 4.75 -16.59
N ASN A 316 5.50 4.72 -17.88
CA ASN A 316 4.66 5.76 -18.49
C ASN A 316 3.26 5.81 -17.86
N LEU A 317 2.65 4.65 -17.64
CA LEU A 317 1.36 4.55 -16.96
C LEU A 317 1.44 5.13 -15.54
N GLU A 318 2.45 4.74 -14.76
CA GLU A 318 2.68 5.22 -13.41
C GLU A 318 2.87 6.74 -13.36
N HIS A 319 3.71 7.31 -14.24
CA HIS A 319 3.90 8.76 -14.32
C HIS A 319 2.59 9.50 -14.65
N ASN A 320 1.78 8.97 -15.56
CA ASN A 320 0.49 9.56 -15.91
C ASN A 320 -0.49 9.50 -14.74
N GLN A 321 -0.53 8.37 -14.03
CA GLN A 321 -1.37 8.21 -12.85
C GLN A 321 -0.91 9.15 -11.72
N ALA A 322 0.40 9.29 -11.49
CA ALA A 322 0.96 10.21 -10.51
C ALA A 322 0.65 11.68 -10.86
N LEU A 323 0.73 12.07 -12.13
CA LEU A 323 0.35 13.41 -12.58
C LEU A 323 -1.15 13.67 -12.43
N HIS A 324 -1.99 12.69 -12.71
CA HIS A 324 -3.44 12.79 -12.50
C HIS A 324 -3.78 12.91 -11.01
N LEU A 325 -3.10 12.13 -10.17
CA LEU A 325 -3.22 12.20 -8.71
C LEU A 325 -2.78 13.58 -8.19
N LEU A 326 -1.64 14.09 -8.66
CA LEU A 326 -1.15 15.42 -8.32
C LEU A 326 -2.21 16.50 -8.60
N ARG A 327 -2.80 16.49 -9.80
CA ARG A 327 -3.84 17.45 -10.18
C ARG A 327 -5.06 17.36 -9.27
N LEU A 328 -5.53 16.14 -9.00
CA LEU A 328 -6.66 15.91 -8.10
C LEU A 328 -6.37 16.47 -6.69
N LEU A 329 -5.19 16.17 -6.13
CA LEU A 329 -4.78 16.66 -4.81
C LEU A 329 -4.71 18.19 -4.75
N ILE A 330 -4.19 18.83 -5.80
CA ILE A 330 -4.17 20.30 -5.90
C ILE A 330 -5.60 20.84 -5.97
N THR A 331 -6.46 20.26 -6.81
CA THR A 331 -7.86 20.68 -6.93
C THR A 331 -8.60 20.60 -5.61
N GLU A 332 -8.45 19.51 -4.85
CA GLU A 332 -9.06 19.39 -3.52
C GLU A 332 -8.45 20.38 -2.51
N ALA A 333 -7.14 20.61 -2.55
CA ALA A 333 -6.49 21.61 -1.69
C ALA A 333 -6.93 23.06 -1.96
N LEU A 334 -7.31 23.38 -3.21
CA LEU A 334 -7.84 24.69 -3.59
C LEU A 334 -9.27 24.93 -3.10
N LYS A 335 -10.04 23.88 -2.80
CA LYS A 335 -11.39 24.01 -2.22
C LYS A 335 -11.35 24.41 -0.74
N ALA A 336 -10.20 24.25 -0.08
CA ALA A 336 -10.00 24.69 1.31
C ALA A 336 -9.95 26.23 1.42
N ARG A 337 -9.88 26.74 2.66
CA ARG A 337 -9.76 28.19 2.88
C ARG A 337 -8.43 28.71 2.36
N PRO A 338 -8.33 29.96 1.86
CA PRO A 338 -7.08 30.48 1.27
C PRO A 338 -5.84 30.41 2.20
N SER A 339 -6.01 30.59 3.51
CA SER A 339 -4.94 30.45 4.51
C SER A 339 -4.45 29.01 4.64
N GLU A 340 -5.38 28.05 4.59
CA GLU A 340 -5.11 26.62 4.66
C GLU A 340 -4.49 26.09 3.38
N THR A 341 -5.04 26.45 2.21
CA THR A 341 -4.46 26.17 0.89
C THR A 341 -3.01 26.63 0.81
N ARG A 342 -2.69 27.82 1.33
CA ARG A 342 -1.30 28.31 1.40
C ARG A 342 -0.40 27.36 2.18
N ILE A 343 -0.86 26.86 3.34
CA ILE A 343 -0.09 25.93 4.18
C ILE A 343 0.07 24.57 3.48
N LEU A 344 -1.01 24.06 2.87
CA LEU A 344 -1.06 22.77 2.17
C LEU A 344 -0.12 22.74 0.96
N LEU A 345 -0.05 23.81 0.17
CA LEU A 345 0.77 23.86 -1.05
C LEU A 345 2.23 24.28 -0.78
N LYS A 346 2.48 25.11 0.24
CA LYS A 346 3.80 25.68 0.56
C LYS A 346 4.88 24.61 0.72
N LYS A 347 4.62 23.60 1.55
CA LYS A 347 5.64 22.60 1.91
C LYS A 347 5.92 21.59 0.79
N PRO A 348 4.90 21.03 0.10
CA PRO A 348 5.12 20.24 -1.11
C PRO A 348 5.90 20.99 -2.20
N LEU A 349 5.62 22.28 -2.39
CA LEU A 349 6.33 23.12 -3.36
C LEU A 349 7.82 23.28 -3.02
N GLN A 350 8.15 23.51 -1.74
CA GLN A 350 9.55 23.55 -1.30
C GLN A 350 10.27 22.21 -1.49
N ILE A 351 9.61 21.09 -1.15
CA ILE A 351 10.19 19.75 -1.30
C ILE A 351 10.45 19.45 -2.78
N SER A 352 9.46 19.69 -3.65
CA SER A 352 9.59 19.45 -5.09
C SER A 352 10.67 20.30 -5.74
N ALA A 353 10.81 21.57 -5.34
CA ALA A 353 11.90 22.43 -5.81
C ALA A 353 13.29 21.89 -5.44
N ARG A 354 13.46 21.39 -4.21
CA ARG A 354 14.72 20.79 -3.74
C ARG A 354 15.06 19.48 -4.48
N LEU A 355 14.03 18.71 -4.85
CA LEU A 355 14.17 17.42 -5.52
C LEU A 355 14.13 17.50 -7.06
N GLY A 356 13.90 18.68 -7.65
CA GLY A 356 13.83 18.87 -9.10
C GLY A 356 12.56 18.33 -9.77
N ILE A 357 11.45 18.24 -9.03
CA ILE A 357 10.16 17.76 -9.55
C ILE A 357 9.42 18.93 -10.21
N TYR A 358 9.78 19.23 -11.46
CA TYR A 358 9.28 20.42 -12.13
C TYR A 358 7.79 20.33 -12.48
N GLU A 359 7.26 19.13 -12.78
CA GLU A 359 5.84 18.93 -13.08
C GLU A 359 4.97 19.36 -11.90
N MET A 360 5.37 19.00 -10.68
CA MET A 360 4.69 19.41 -9.46
C MET A 360 4.72 20.93 -9.27
N VAL A 361 5.90 21.54 -9.44
CA VAL A 361 6.04 22.99 -9.30
C VAL A 361 5.19 23.73 -10.33
N VAL A 362 5.23 23.29 -11.59
CA VAL A 362 4.46 23.90 -12.68
C VAL A 362 2.97 23.80 -12.42
N GLU A 363 2.46 22.62 -12.05
CA GLU A 363 1.04 22.44 -11.78
C GLU A 363 0.58 23.26 -10.57
N ILE A 364 1.39 23.35 -9.50
CA ILE A 364 1.10 24.20 -8.33
C ILE A 364 1.09 25.70 -8.71
N ILE A 365 2.09 26.18 -9.47
CA ILE A 365 2.18 27.58 -9.88
C ILE A 365 1.02 27.96 -10.82
N LYS A 366 0.68 27.08 -11.76
CA LYS A 366 -0.49 27.27 -12.65
C LYS A 366 -1.78 27.38 -11.86
N ALA A 367 -1.96 26.52 -10.86
CA ALA A 367 -3.19 26.42 -10.08
C ALA A 367 -3.34 27.55 -9.05
N TYR A 368 -2.24 28.12 -8.55
CA TYR A 368 -2.29 29.13 -7.48
C TYR A 368 -1.26 30.27 -7.65
N PRO A 369 -1.25 31.03 -8.75
CA PRO A 369 -0.22 32.01 -9.06
C PRO A 369 -0.23 33.21 -8.09
N ARG A 370 0.45 33.10 -6.94
CA ARG A 370 0.64 34.21 -6.00
C ARG A 370 2.11 34.62 -5.90
N SER A 371 2.38 35.92 -5.91
CA SER A 371 3.73 36.52 -5.78
C SER A 371 4.51 36.08 -4.54
N ASP A 372 3.83 35.64 -3.50
CA ASP A 372 4.40 35.36 -2.17
C ASP A 372 4.92 33.92 -2.06
N TRP A 373 5.45 33.34 -3.14
CA TRP A 373 6.01 31.99 -3.17
C TRP A 373 7.30 31.89 -2.34
N VAL A 374 7.04 31.87 -1.04
CA VAL A 374 7.70 31.23 0.06
C VAL A 374 9.22 31.19 -0.03
N VAL A 375 9.76 32.18 0.63
CA VAL A 375 11.00 32.13 1.39
C VAL A 375 10.98 30.95 2.37
N ASP A 376 11.98 30.06 2.33
CA ASP A 376 12.19 29.05 3.37
C ASP A 376 12.56 29.69 4.73
N ARG A 377 12.87 28.87 5.74
CA ARG A 377 13.31 29.40 7.05
C ARG A 377 14.61 30.20 6.97
N ASP A 378 15.36 30.02 5.88
CA ASP A 378 16.71 30.53 5.67
C ASP A 378 16.75 31.71 4.68
N GLY A 379 15.60 32.22 4.22
CA GLY A 379 15.58 33.34 3.26
C GLY A 379 15.51 32.95 1.77
N ASN A 380 15.47 31.66 1.44
CA ASN A 380 15.55 31.20 0.05
C ASN A 380 14.16 31.08 -0.59
N ASN A 381 13.97 31.79 -1.70
CA ASN A 381 12.84 31.53 -2.59
C ASN A 381 13.02 30.20 -3.35
N ILE A 382 12.00 29.78 -4.10
CA ILE A 382 12.03 28.54 -4.89
C ILE A 382 13.19 28.51 -5.90
N PHE A 383 13.57 29.67 -6.44
CA PHE A 383 14.68 29.80 -7.38
C PHE A 383 16.03 29.53 -6.70
N ASN A 384 16.24 30.10 -5.52
CA ASN A 384 17.42 29.88 -4.70
C ASN A 384 17.52 28.40 -4.31
N LEU A 385 16.41 27.77 -3.94
CA LEU A 385 16.36 26.32 -3.66
C LEU A 385 16.78 25.50 -4.89
N ALA A 386 16.31 25.84 -6.08
CA ALA A 386 16.70 25.18 -7.33
C ALA A 386 18.21 25.30 -7.60
N ILE A 387 18.78 26.49 -7.39
CA ILE A 387 20.20 26.78 -7.60
C ILE A 387 21.06 26.03 -6.59
N VAL A 388 20.73 26.14 -5.29
CA VAL A 388 21.46 25.47 -4.20
C VAL A 388 21.50 23.97 -4.39
N HIS A 389 20.40 23.38 -4.88
CA HIS A 389 20.30 21.94 -5.14
C HIS A 389 20.69 21.53 -6.57
N ARG A 390 21.30 22.43 -7.35
CA ARG A 390 21.85 22.18 -8.71
C ARG A 390 20.84 21.59 -9.70
N GLN A 391 19.60 22.08 -9.67
CA GLN A 391 18.54 21.64 -10.57
C GLN A 391 18.52 22.50 -11.85
N GLU A 392 19.48 22.29 -12.75
CA GLU A 392 19.72 23.14 -13.94
C GLU A 392 18.51 23.20 -14.89
N PHE A 393 17.90 22.04 -15.20
CA PHE A 393 16.73 21.98 -16.07
C PHE A 393 15.53 22.72 -15.45
N PHE A 394 15.31 22.53 -14.15
CA PHE A 394 14.25 23.17 -13.39
C PHE A 394 14.42 24.70 -13.36
N PHE A 395 15.65 25.18 -13.15
CA PHE A 395 15.98 26.61 -13.19
C PHE A 395 15.69 27.21 -14.58
N SER A 396 16.10 26.53 -15.65
CA SER A 396 15.85 27.00 -17.02
C SER A 396 14.35 27.11 -17.35
N LEU A 397 13.55 26.17 -16.85
CA LEU A 397 12.10 26.14 -17.03
C LEU A 397 11.42 27.25 -16.23
N LEU A 398 11.82 27.46 -14.98
CA LEU A 398 11.30 28.53 -14.14
C LEU A 398 11.57 29.91 -14.74
N LYS A 399 12.77 30.15 -15.29
CA LYS A 399 13.08 31.41 -15.98
C LYS A 399 12.18 31.65 -17.19
N ARG A 400 11.88 30.60 -17.96
CA ARG A 400 10.92 30.68 -19.08
C ARG A 400 9.50 30.97 -18.60
N LEU A 401 9.07 30.34 -17.51
CA LEU A 401 7.76 30.59 -16.92
C LEU A 401 7.66 32.03 -16.42
N GLU A 402 8.67 32.54 -15.72
CA GLU A 402 8.70 33.93 -15.27
C GLU A 402 8.60 34.90 -16.45
N SER A 403 9.33 34.66 -17.56
CA SER A 403 9.21 35.49 -18.76
C SER A 403 7.80 35.46 -19.38
N ALA A 404 7.11 34.32 -19.29
CA ALA A 404 5.74 34.14 -19.80
C ALA A 404 4.68 34.74 -18.86
N TYR A 405 4.83 34.56 -17.54
CA TYR A 405 3.93 35.11 -16.51
C TYR A 405 4.11 36.62 -16.36
N CYS A 406 5.33 37.13 -16.49
CA CYS A 406 5.59 38.57 -16.50
C CYS A 406 4.95 39.21 -17.74
N ALA A 407 4.96 38.55 -18.91
CA ALA A 407 4.24 39.00 -20.10
C ALA A 407 2.70 38.91 -19.97
N SER A 408 2.15 37.91 -19.29
CA SER A 408 0.70 37.81 -19.06
C SER A 408 0.20 38.78 -17.99
N CYS A 409 0.96 38.98 -16.90
CA CYS A 409 0.65 40.00 -15.88
C CYS A 409 0.75 41.42 -16.44
N TYR A 410 1.66 41.68 -17.38
CA TYR A 410 1.71 42.97 -18.11
C TYR A 410 0.49 43.21 -19.00
N ARG A 411 -0.15 42.14 -19.53
CA ARG A 411 -1.39 42.26 -20.31
C ARG A 411 -2.63 42.45 -19.44
N ILE A 412 -2.73 41.75 -18.31
CA ILE A 412 -3.87 41.86 -17.39
C ILE A 412 -3.91 43.26 -16.73
N ASN A 413 -2.76 43.79 -16.30
CA ASN A 413 -2.66 45.15 -15.74
C ASN A 413 -2.93 46.28 -16.75
N ARG A 414 -3.03 45.98 -18.06
CA ARG A 414 -3.37 46.97 -19.10
C ARG A 414 -4.87 46.99 -19.42
N GLN A 415 -5.60 45.89 -19.20
CA GLN A 415 -7.06 45.85 -19.37
C GLN A 415 -7.83 46.46 -18.18
N GLU A 416 -7.24 46.52 -17.00
CA GLU A 416 -7.82 47.20 -15.83
C GLU A 416 -7.48 48.71 -15.75
N ARG A 417 -6.68 49.22 -16.70
CA ARG A 417 -6.30 50.65 -16.80
C ARG A 417 -6.66 51.27 -18.17
N GLY A 418 -7.61 50.69 -18.89
CA GLY A 418 -8.13 51.20 -20.16
C GLY A 418 -9.46 51.89 -19.97
#